data_AF-B5TIW9-F1
#
_entry.id   AF-B5TIW9-F1
#
_cell.length_a   1.000
_cell.length_b   1.000
_cell.length_c   1.000
_cell.angle_alpha   90.00
_cell.angle_beta   90.00
_cell.angle_gamma   90.00
#
_symmetry.space_group_name_H-M   'P 1'
#
loop_
_entity.id
_entity.type
_entity.pdbx_description
1 polymer ?
#
loop_
_entity_poly.entity_id
_entity_poly.type
_entity_poly.pdbx_seq_one_letter_code
_entity_poly.pdbx_strand_id
1 'polypeptide(L)'
;TASIIGNIFGFKAVKALRLEDMRFPYAMLKTFQGPATGLIVERERMDKFGRPLLGATVKPKLGLSGKNYGRVVFEGLKGGLDFLKDDENINSQPFMRYRERFLYSMEGVNHAACLTGEVKGHYLNSTAATMEDMYERADFCAELGSIIVMIDLVIGYTAIQSMAYWCRKNDVILHLHRAGNSTYSRQKNHGMNFRVICKWMRM
;
A
#
# COMPACT_ATOMS: atom_id res chain seq x y z
N THR A 1 7.17 5.77 -18.46
CA THR A 1 7.61 6.87 -17.58
C THR A 1 8.84 7.56 -18.13
N ALA A 2 9.95 6.84 -18.36
CA ALA A 2 11.23 7.40 -18.85
C ALA A 2 11.10 8.36 -20.04
N SER A 3 10.35 7.97 -21.09
CA SER A 3 10.22 8.80 -22.29
C SER A 3 9.51 10.14 -22.07
N ILE A 4 8.54 10.21 -21.15
CA ILE A 4 7.68 11.38 -20.98
C ILE A 4 8.24 12.36 -19.95
N ILE A 5 8.75 11.85 -18.83
CA ILE A 5 9.22 12.69 -17.72
C ILE A 5 10.74 12.68 -17.53
N GLY A 6 11.49 11.95 -18.37
CA GLY A 6 12.93 11.74 -18.17
C GLY A 6 13.76 13.01 -18.26
N ASN A 7 13.58 13.78 -19.33
CA ASN A 7 14.52 14.87 -19.66
C ASN A 7 13.86 16.26 -19.74
N ILE A 8 12.61 16.36 -20.19
CA ILE A 8 11.98 17.64 -20.57
C ILE A 8 11.80 18.63 -19.40
N PHE A 9 11.76 18.14 -18.16
CA PHE A 9 11.66 18.98 -16.96
C PHE A 9 12.95 19.73 -16.62
N GLY A 10 14.10 19.29 -17.16
CA GLY A 10 15.41 19.91 -16.96
C GLY A 10 15.85 20.86 -18.08
N PHE A 11 14.98 21.14 -19.06
CA PHE A 11 15.33 21.99 -20.21
C PHE A 11 15.50 23.46 -19.79
N LYS A 12 16.68 24.04 -20.03
CA LYS A 12 16.99 25.44 -19.70
C LYS A 12 16.03 26.46 -20.33
N ALA A 13 15.49 26.15 -21.52
CA ALA A 13 14.55 27.00 -22.24
C ALA A 13 13.14 27.05 -21.60
N VAL A 14 12.83 26.15 -20.67
CA VAL A 14 11.51 26.04 -20.03
C VAL A 14 11.64 26.41 -18.55
N LYS A 15 11.07 27.55 -18.14
CA LYS A 15 11.14 28.03 -16.75
C LYS A 15 10.48 27.09 -15.75
N ALA A 16 9.33 26.54 -16.12
CA ALA A 16 8.60 25.54 -15.34
C ALA A 16 7.69 24.72 -16.26
N LEU A 17 7.53 23.44 -15.95
CA LEU A 17 6.70 22.51 -16.71
C LEU A 17 5.88 21.68 -15.73
N ARG A 18 4.62 21.41 -16.08
CA ARG A 18 3.78 20.51 -15.30
C ARG A 18 3.03 19.53 -16.19
N LEU A 19 3.17 18.23 -15.90
CA LEU A 19 2.38 17.20 -16.55
C LEU A 19 1.01 17.11 -15.88
N GLU A 20 -0.02 17.66 -16.53
CA GLU A 20 -1.36 17.73 -15.96
C GLU A 20 -2.18 16.46 -16.18
N ASP A 21 -2.15 15.88 -17.38
CA ASP A 21 -2.89 14.67 -17.67
C ASP A 21 -2.26 13.83 -18.79
N MET A 22 -2.68 12.57 -18.90
CA MET A 22 -2.27 11.66 -19.98
C MET A 22 -3.46 10.85 -20.51
N ARG A 23 -3.54 10.72 -21.83
CA ARG A 23 -4.43 9.76 -22.49
C ARG A 23 -3.63 8.52 -22.87
N PHE A 24 -4.06 7.36 -22.40
CA PHE A 24 -3.49 6.08 -22.79
C PHE A 24 -4.40 5.40 -23.81
N PRO A 25 -3.88 4.94 -24.96
CA PRO A 25 -4.68 4.20 -25.93
C PRO A 25 -5.08 2.84 -25.34
N TYR A 26 -6.26 2.35 -25.72
CA TYR A 26 -6.79 1.07 -25.23
C TYR A 26 -5.84 -0.10 -25.47
N ALA A 27 -5.19 -0.14 -26.63
CA ALA A 27 -4.20 -1.17 -26.96
C ALA A 27 -3.04 -1.21 -25.95
N MET A 28 -2.56 -0.05 -25.49
CA MET A 28 -1.53 0.02 -24.45
C MET A 28 -2.09 -0.41 -23.09
N LEU A 29 -3.30 0.02 -22.72
CA LEU A 29 -3.89 -0.38 -21.43
C LEU A 29 -4.05 -1.89 -21.31
N LYS A 30 -4.32 -2.60 -22.41
CA LYS A 30 -4.46 -4.06 -22.44
C LYS A 30 -3.16 -4.83 -22.21
N THR A 31 -2.00 -4.17 -22.25
CA THR A 31 -0.72 -4.82 -21.93
C THR A 31 -0.42 -4.85 -20.43
N PHE A 32 -1.26 -4.21 -19.60
CA PHE A 32 -1.08 -4.16 -18.15
C PHE A 32 -2.13 -5.01 -17.43
N GLN A 33 -1.77 -5.51 -16.25
CA GLN A 33 -2.66 -6.32 -15.41
C GLN A 33 -3.83 -5.50 -14.85
N GLY A 34 -3.61 -4.23 -14.52
CA GLY A 34 -4.48 -3.48 -13.64
C GLY A 34 -4.37 -3.91 -12.16
N PRO A 35 -5.30 -3.43 -11.30
CA PRO A 35 -5.28 -3.74 -9.87
C PRO A 35 -5.35 -5.25 -9.61
N ALA A 36 -4.53 -5.74 -8.67
CA ALA A 36 -4.49 -7.16 -8.31
C ALA A 36 -5.87 -7.70 -7.90
N THR A 37 -6.64 -6.96 -7.11
CA THR A 37 -7.99 -7.40 -6.68
C THR A 37 -9.07 -6.51 -7.30
N GLY A 38 -8.92 -5.19 -7.13
CA GLY A 38 -9.94 -4.22 -7.55
C GLY A 38 -11.11 -4.16 -6.58
N LEU A 39 -11.90 -3.09 -6.70
CA LEU A 39 -12.93 -2.72 -5.74
C LEU A 39 -14.00 -3.79 -5.51
N ILE A 40 -14.45 -4.45 -6.59
CA ILE A 40 -15.55 -5.41 -6.53
C ILE A 40 -15.14 -6.64 -5.72
N VAL A 41 -14.03 -7.27 -6.10
CA VAL A 41 -13.53 -8.49 -5.45
C VAL A 41 -13.03 -8.19 -4.04
N GLU A 42 -12.48 -7.00 -3.76
CA GLU A 42 -12.11 -6.58 -2.41
C GLU A 42 -13.35 -6.58 -1.48
N ARG A 43 -14.48 -6.05 -1.95
CA ARG A 43 -15.73 -6.04 -1.16
C ARG A 43 -16.31 -7.43 -0.97
N GLU A 44 -16.24 -8.28 -1.98
CA GLU A 44 -16.67 -9.68 -1.90
C GLU A 44 -15.82 -10.46 -0.89
N ARG A 45 -14.48 -10.31 -0.93
CA ARG A 45 -13.57 -10.96 0.03
C ARG A 45 -13.74 -10.47 1.46
N MET A 46 -14.09 -9.19 1.63
CA MET A 46 -14.33 -8.59 2.95
C MET A 46 -15.76 -8.79 3.46
N ASP A 47 -16.69 -9.23 2.60
CA ASP A 47 -18.14 -9.27 2.83
C ASP A 47 -18.72 -7.93 3.35
N LYS A 48 -18.32 -6.82 2.71
CA LYS A 48 -18.64 -5.45 3.16
C LYS A 48 -19.19 -4.59 2.04
N PHE A 49 -20.49 -4.30 2.10
CA PHE A 49 -21.24 -3.58 1.07
C PHE A 49 -22.00 -2.37 1.63
N GLY A 50 -22.42 -1.46 0.73
CA GLY A 50 -23.27 -0.32 1.09
C GLY A 50 -22.63 0.80 1.91
N ARG A 51 -21.38 0.63 2.39
CA ARG A 51 -20.64 1.65 3.15
C ARG A 51 -19.16 1.76 2.74
N PRO A 52 -18.50 2.90 3.05
CA PRO A 52 -17.04 2.99 3.04
C PRO A 52 -16.39 1.99 4.01
N LEU A 53 -15.19 1.53 3.67
CA LEU A 53 -14.34 0.78 4.60
C LEU A 53 -13.63 1.78 5.52
N LEU A 54 -13.62 1.47 6.82
CA LEU A 54 -12.99 2.28 7.86
C LEU A 54 -11.63 1.72 8.21
N GLY A 55 -10.63 2.59 8.29
CA GLY A 55 -9.30 2.19 8.73
C GLY A 55 -8.57 3.25 9.52
N ALA A 56 -7.61 2.83 10.34
CA ALA A 56 -6.77 3.72 11.13
C ALA A 56 -5.29 3.32 11.07
N THR A 57 -4.41 4.32 11.02
CA THR A 57 -2.97 4.09 11.18
C THR A 57 -2.64 3.97 12.66
N VAL A 58 -1.91 2.93 13.05
CA VAL A 58 -1.43 2.78 14.43
C VAL A 58 -0.56 3.98 14.83
N LYS A 59 -0.74 4.46 16.06
CA LYS A 59 0.02 5.57 16.64
C LYS A 59 0.61 5.19 18.02
N PRO A 60 1.73 5.81 18.46
CA PRO A 60 2.55 6.79 17.73
C PRO A 60 3.20 6.19 16.47
N LYS A 61 3.67 7.06 15.58
CA LYS A 61 4.22 6.66 14.28
C LYS A 61 5.36 5.65 14.40
N LEU A 62 6.27 5.85 15.35
CA LEU A 62 7.40 4.98 15.69
C LEU A 62 7.47 4.77 17.20
N GLY A 63 8.17 3.73 17.65
CA GLY A 63 8.56 3.54 19.05
C GLY A 63 7.74 2.52 19.84
N LEU A 64 6.64 1.99 19.30
CA LEU A 64 5.96 0.84 19.91
C LEU A 64 6.73 -0.46 19.64
N SER A 65 6.74 -1.36 20.62
CA SER A 65 7.18 -2.75 20.43
C SER A 65 6.12 -3.57 19.68
N GLY A 66 6.51 -4.72 19.09
CA GLY A 66 5.60 -5.59 18.34
C GLY A 66 4.35 -5.99 19.11
N LYS A 67 4.51 -6.36 20.40
CA LYS A 67 3.38 -6.74 21.28
C LYS A 67 2.41 -5.59 21.51
N ASN A 68 2.92 -4.39 21.82
CA ASN A 68 2.06 -3.22 22.02
C ASN A 68 1.39 -2.77 20.71
N TYR A 69 2.08 -2.96 19.58
CA TYR A 69 1.51 -2.73 18.25
C TYR A 69 0.29 -3.61 18.00
N GLY A 70 0.44 -4.93 18.21
CA GLY A 70 -0.65 -5.90 18.06
C GLY A 70 -1.84 -5.62 18.99
N ARG A 71 -1.59 -5.10 20.20
CA ARG A 71 -2.65 -4.65 21.11
C ARG A 71 -3.46 -3.50 20.52
N VAL A 72 -2.83 -2.51 19.91
CA VAL A 72 -3.54 -1.39 19.26
C VAL A 72 -4.35 -1.89 18.06
N VAL A 73 -3.80 -2.82 17.28
CA VAL A 73 -4.50 -3.49 16.17
C VAL A 73 -5.77 -4.18 16.67
N PHE A 74 -5.64 -4.99 17.72
CA PHE A 74 -6.79 -5.68 18.32
C PHE A 74 -7.89 -4.72 18.78
N GLU A 75 -7.56 -3.73 19.61
CA GLU A 75 -8.56 -2.82 20.18
C GLU A 75 -9.28 -2.00 19.09
N GLY A 76 -8.55 -1.53 18.08
CA GLY A 76 -9.14 -0.76 16.99
C GLY A 76 -10.07 -1.59 16.11
N LEU A 77 -9.68 -2.83 15.77
CA LEU A 77 -10.52 -3.73 14.95
C LEU A 77 -11.75 -4.21 15.72
N LYS A 78 -11.59 -4.58 16.99
CA LYS A 78 -12.70 -4.95 17.88
C LYS A 78 -13.67 -3.79 18.06
N GLY A 79 -13.17 -2.55 18.10
CA GLY A 79 -13.98 -1.33 18.20
C GLY A 79 -14.80 -0.99 16.96
N GLY A 80 -14.70 -1.76 15.86
CA GLY A 80 -15.55 -1.62 14.67
C GLY A 80 -14.82 -1.14 13.41
N LEU A 81 -13.50 -0.94 13.44
CA LEU A 81 -12.74 -0.68 12.22
C LEU A 81 -12.67 -1.95 11.36
N ASP A 82 -12.60 -1.77 10.03
CA ASP A 82 -12.37 -2.89 9.10
C ASP A 82 -10.89 -3.22 9.02
N PHE A 83 -10.06 -2.18 9.09
CA PHE A 83 -8.63 -2.28 8.99
C PHE A 83 -7.89 -1.43 10.02
N LEU A 84 -6.72 -1.90 10.44
CA LEU A 84 -5.64 -0.99 10.83
C LEU A 84 -4.55 -1.02 9.76
N LYS A 85 -3.57 -0.14 9.91
CA LYS A 85 -2.41 -0.13 9.02
C LYS A 85 -1.13 0.23 9.74
N ASP A 86 -0.04 -0.36 9.24
CA ASP A 86 1.29 0.13 9.49
C ASP A 86 1.41 1.59 9.03
N ASP A 87 2.23 2.38 9.72
CA ASP A 87 2.60 3.71 9.23
C ASP A 87 3.66 3.56 8.11
N GLU A 88 3.75 4.51 7.16
CA GLU A 88 4.62 4.36 5.98
C GLU A 88 6.12 4.30 6.29
N ASN A 89 6.51 4.64 7.51
CA ASN A 89 7.89 4.54 7.98
C ASN A 89 8.09 3.42 9.01
N ILE A 90 7.08 2.58 9.26
CA ILE A 90 7.21 1.35 10.04
C ILE A 90 7.59 0.23 9.06
N ASN A 91 8.87 -0.17 9.10
CA ASN A 91 9.42 -1.19 8.22
C ASN A 91 9.99 -2.32 9.10
N SER A 92 11.27 -2.22 9.47
CA SER A 92 11.92 -3.11 10.45
C SER A 92 13.01 -2.35 11.19
N GLN A 93 12.65 -1.73 12.31
CA GLN A 93 13.53 -0.86 13.08
C GLN A 93 14.10 -1.58 14.32
N PRO A 94 15.17 -1.06 14.97
CA PRO A 94 15.73 -1.67 16.16
C PRO A 94 14.72 -1.88 17.31
N PHE A 95 13.73 -0.98 17.46
CA PHE A 95 12.71 -1.08 18.52
C PHE A 95 11.58 -2.08 18.20
N MET A 96 11.46 -2.52 16.94
CA MET A 96 10.43 -3.45 16.50
C MET A 96 10.81 -4.06 15.14
N ARG A 97 11.22 -5.33 15.14
CA ARG A 97 11.49 -6.07 13.91
C ARG A 97 10.17 -6.51 13.26
N TYR A 98 10.17 -6.60 11.93
CA TYR A 98 8.92 -6.81 11.18
C TYR A 98 8.23 -8.14 11.53
N ARG A 99 8.98 -9.23 11.76
CA ARG A 99 8.40 -10.55 12.10
C ARG A 99 7.58 -10.50 13.39
N GLU A 100 8.11 -9.85 14.43
CA GLU A 100 7.41 -9.65 15.70
C GLU A 100 6.11 -8.86 15.47
N ARG A 101 6.19 -7.76 14.73
CA ARG A 101 5.01 -6.94 14.41
C ARG A 101 3.94 -7.75 13.67
N PHE A 102 4.34 -8.54 12.68
CA PHE A 102 3.41 -9.31 11.86
C PHE A 102 2.68 -10.36 12.69
N LEU A 103 3.41 -11.12 13.50
CA LEU A 103 2.83 -12.15 14.38
C LEU A 103 1.83 -11.56 15.37
N TYR A 104 2.22 -10.53 16.14
CA TYR A 104 1.33 -9.92 17.12
C TYR A 104 0.14 -9.18 16.47
N SER A 105 0.33 -8.60 15.27
CA SER A 105 -0.78 -7.95 14.55
C SER A 105 -1.78 -8.99 14.04
N MET A 106 -1.32 -10.12 13.51
CA MET A 106 -2.20 -11.19 13.04
C MET A 106 -2.91 -11.92 14.18
N GLU A 107 -2.28 -12.03 15.36
CA GLU A 107 -2.99 -12.45 16.58
C GLU A 107 -4.14 -11.49 16.90
N GLY A 108 -3.88 -10.17 16.87
CA GLY A 108 -4.89 -9.15 17.10
C GLY A 108 -6.03 -9.15 16.06
N VAL A 109 -5.70 -9.35 14.78
CA VAL A 109 -6.68 -9.47 13.68
C VAL A 109 -7.60 -10.67 13.90
N ASN A 110 -7.04 -11.85 14.13
CA ASN A 110 -7.83 -13.08 14.31
C ASN A 110 -8.70 -13.03 15.56
N HIS A 111 -8.17 -12.47 16.66
CA HIS A 111 -8.94 -12.32 17.89
C HIS A 111 -10.11 -11.34 17.70
N ALA A 112 -9.88 -10.20 17.04
CA ALA A 112 -10.96 -9.25 16.73
C ALA A 112 -12.00 -9.86 15.77
N ALA A 113 -11.58 -10.62 14.76
CA ALA A 113 -12.48 -11.33 13.85
C ALA A 113 -13.37 -12.34 14.60
N CYS A 114 -12.78 -13.14 15.48
CA CYS A 114 -13.52 -14.11 16.32
C CYS A 114 -14.57 -13.44 17.20
N LEU A 115 -14.25 -12.30 17.83
CA LEU A 115 -15.17 -11.60 18.71
C LEU A 115 -16.28 -10.83 17.98
N THR A 116 -16.04 -10.40 16.74
CA THR A 116 -16.98 -9.55 15.99
C THR A 116 -17.78 -10.31 14.94
N GLY A 117 -17.31 -11.49 14.53
CA GLY A 117 -17.90 -12.24 13.41
C GLY A 117 -17.64 -11.61 12.04
N GLU A 118 -16.78 -10.59 11.95
CA GLU A 118 -16.46 -9.90 10.69
C GLU A 118 -15.06 -10.26 10.18
N VAL A 119 -14.88 -10.22 8.85
CA VAL A 119 -13.54 -10.18 8.25
C VAL A 119 -12.84 -8.88 8.64
N LYS A 120 -11.63 -9.00 9.19
CA LYS A 120 -10.75 -7.91 9.59
C LYS A 120 -9.40 -8.02 8.89
N GLY A 121 -8.65 -6.93 8.84
CA GLY A 121 -7.28 -6.97 8.34
C GLY A 121 -6.38 -5.91 8.94
N HIS A 122 -5.09 -6.03 8.69
CA HIS A 122 -4.11 -5.01 9.03
C HIS A 122 -3.15 -4.86 7.87
N TYR A 123 -2.93 -3.63 7.38
CA TYR A 123 -2.03 -3.43 6.25
C TYR A 123 -0.58 -3.60 6.73
N LEU A 124 -0.05 -4.81 6.58
CA LEU A 124 1.32 -5.16 6.95
C LEU A 124 2.29 -4.54 5.93
N ASN A 125 3.19 -3.67 6.37
CA ASN A 125 4.11 -2.97 5.47
C ASN A 125 5.29 -3.85 5.05
N SER A 126 5.31 -4.24 3.77
CA SER A 126 6.38 -5.02 3.16
C SER A 126 7.48 -4.17 2.54
N THR A 127 7.39 -2.83 2.56
CA THR A 127 8.44 -1.92 2.08
C THR A 127 9.80 -2.26 2.69
N ALA A 128 10.77 -2.55 1.83
CA ALA A 128 12.14 -2.89 2.22
C ALA A 128 13.15 -2.24 1.25
N ALA A 129 14.44 -2.45 1.52
CA ALA A 129 15.51 -1.87 0.71
C ALA A 129 15.75 -2.64 -0.60
N THR A 130 15.54 -3.94 -0.60
CA THR A 130 15.76 -4.84 -1.73
C THR A 130 14.47 -5.58 -2.09
N MET A 131 14.38 -6.09 -3.32
CA MET A 131 13.23 -6.89 -3.74
C MET A 131 13.15 -8.21 -2.97
N GLU A 132 14.29 -8.79 -2.64
CA GLU A 132 14.41 -10.04 -1.88
C GLU A 132 13.80 -9.88 -0.49
N ASP A 133 14.14 -8.81 0.22
CA ASP A 133 13.55 -8.50 1.52
C ASP A 133 12.04 -8.19 1.42
N MET A 134 11.61 -7.55 0.32
CA MET A 134 10.19 -7.27 0.08
C MET A 134 9.39 -8.56 -0.12
N TYR A 135 9.92 -9.50 -0.93
CA TYR A 135 9.30 -10.81 -1.13
C TYR A 135 9.28 -11.61 0.17
N GLU A 136 10.39 -11.68 0.92
CA GLU A 136 10.42 -12.38 2.21
C GLU A 136 9.31 -11.91 3.15
N ARG A 137 9.09 -10.58 3.22
CA ARG A 137 8.02 -10.02 4.05
C ARG A 137 6.64 -10.34 3.49
N ALA A 138 6.45 -10.21 2.18
CA ALA A 138 5.16 -10.45 1.54
C ALA A 138 4.75 -11.93 1.63
N ASP A 139 5.69 -12.84 1.40
CA ASP A 139 5.50 -14.28 1.56
C ASP A 139 5.12 -14.59 3.02
N PHE A 140 5.82 -14.00 4.00
CA PHE A 140 5.44 -14.18 5.40
C PHE A 140 4.05 -13.60 5.73
N CYS A 141 3.62 -12.48 5.11
CA CYS A 141 2.25 -12.00 5.25
C CYS A 141 1.23 -13.03 4.76
N ALA A 142 1.48 -13.65 3.61
CA ALA A 142 0.59 -14.65 3.01
C ALA A 142 0.57 -15.95 3.83
N GLU A 143 1.73 -16.42 4.31
CA GLU A 143 1.85 -17.58 5.20
C GLU A 143 1.04 -17.42 6.49
N LEU A 144 0.97 -16.20 7.04
CA LEU A 144 0.15 -15.88 8.21
C LEU A 144 -1.35 -15.74 7.91
N GLY A 145 -1.76 -15.81 6.64
CA GLY A 145 -3.15 -15.66 6.22
C GLY A 145 -3.65 -14.21 6.22
N SER A 146 -2.76 -13.21 6.10
CA SER A 146 -3.19 -11.82 5.96
C SER A 146 -3.90 -11.61 4.62
N ILE A 147 -5.06 -10.95 4.65
CA ILE A 147 -5.82 -10.60 3.45
C ILE A 147 -5.19 -9.44 2.65
N ILE A 148 -4.30 -8.66 3.29
CA ILE A 148 -3.81 -7.39 2.76
C ILE A 148 -2.36 -7.10 3.17
N VAL A 149 -1.60 -6.54 2.23
CA VAL A 149 -0.24 -6.02 2.42
C VAL A 149 -0.19 -4.58 1.96
N MET A 150 0.73 -3.77 2.52
CA MET A 150 1.01 -2.44 2.00
C MET A 150 2.44 -2.25 1.53
N ILE A 151 2.58 -1.35 0.56
CA ILE A 151 3.84 -0.86 0.02
C ILE A 151 3.83 0.67 -0.07
N ASP A 152 5.02 1.26 -0.13
CA ASP A 152 5.20 2.70 -0.25
C ASP A 152 5.67 3.09 -1.65
N LEU A 153 5.15 4.19 -2.18
CA LEU A 153 5.52 4.72 -3.51
C LEU A 153 7.04 4.94 -3.70
N VAL A 154 7.77 5.15 -2.61
CA VAL A 154 9.23 5.37 -2.64
C VAL A 154 10.04 4.16 -3.09
N ILE A 155 9.47 2.94 -3.12
CA ILE A 155 10.15 1.75 -3.66
C ILE A 155 10.34 1.80 -5.17
N GLY A 156 9.61 2.69 -5.85
CA GLY A 156 9.69 2.87 -7.30
C GLY A 156 8.82 1.91 -8.12
N TYR A 157 8.58 2.28 -9.37
CA TYR A 157 7.57 1.63 -10.22
C TYR A 157 7.87 0.18 -10.56
N THR A 158 9.14 -0.19 -10.73
CA THR A 158 9.54 -1.57 -11.01
C THR A 158 9.14 -2.50 -9.86
N ALA A 159 9.45 -2.11 -8.62
CA ALA A 159 9.08 -2.89 -7.43
C ALA A 159 7.57 -2.92 -7.22
N ILE A 160 6.86 -1.80 -7.44
CA ILE A 160 5.39 -1.74 -7.36
C ILE A 160 4.74 -2.72 -8.35
N GLN A 161 5.21 -2.79 -9.60
CA GLN A 161 4.68 -3.73 -10.57
C GLN A 161 4.93 -5.18 -10.15
N SER A 162 6.15 -5.50 -9.70
CA SER A 162 6.47 -6.83 -9.16
C SER A 162 5.53 -7.23 -8.02
N MET A 163 5.29 -6.33 -7.07
CA MET A 163 4.38 -6.57 -5.96
C MET A 163 2.91 -6.70 -6.40
N ALA A 164 2.48 -5.95 -7.42
CA ALA A 164 1.13 -6.08 -7.97
C ALA A 164 0.89 -7.43 -8.65
N TYR A 165 1.88 -7.95 -9.39
CA TYR A 165 1.82 -9.30 -9.95
C TYR A 165 1.87 -10.38 -8.87
N TRP A 166 2.73 -10.22 -7.88
CA TRP A 166 2.81 -11.15 -6.74
C TRP A 166 1.49 -11.20 -5.97
N CYS A 167 0.87 -10.05 -5.68
CA CYS A 167 -0.40 -9.99 -4.97
C CYS A 167 -1.54 -10.69 -5.72
N ARG A 168 -1.58 -10.57 -7.06
CA ARG A 168 -2.55 -11.32 -7.89
C ARG A 168 -2.32 -12.83 -7.82
N LYS A 169 -1.07 -13.28 -7.84
CA LYS A 169 -0.72 -14.71 -7.81
C LYS A 169 -0.95 -15.38 -6.45
N ASN A 170 -0.90 -14.61 -5.37
CA ASN A 170 -1.00 -15.10 -4.00
C ASN A 170 -2.32 -14.68 -3.31
N ASP A 171 -3.28 -14.17 -4.07
CA ASP A 171 -4.58 -13.75 -3.55
C ASP A 171 -4.54 -12.71 -2.42
N VAL A 172 -3.57 -11.79 -2.43
CA VAL A 172 -3.42 -10.72 -1.43
C VAL A 172 -3.90 -9.38 -1.99
N ILE A 173 -4.61 -8.59 -1.17
CA ILE A 173 -4.98 -7.20 -1.53
C ILE A 173 -3.75 -6.30 -1.36
N LEU A 174 -3.51 -5.41 -2.33
CA LEU A 174 -2.37 -4.50 -2.31
C LEU A 174 -2.80 -3.06 -1.98
N HIS A 175 -2.39 -2.56 -0.82
CA HIS A 175 -2.49 -1.15 -0.45
C HIS A 175 -1.22 -0.38 -0.86
N LEU A 176 -1.38 0.75 -1.55
CA LEU A 176 -0.28 1.64 -1.91
C LEU A 176 -0.37 2.94 -1.10
N HIS A 177 0.62 3.18 -0.24
CA HIS A 177 0.79 4.47 0.39
C HIS A 177 1.67 5.39 -0.49
N ARG A 178 1.24 6.65 -0.66
CA ARG A 178 1.83 7.61 -1.61
C ARG A 178 3.01 8.40 -1.06
N ALA A 179 3.87 7.78 -0.25
CA ALA A 179 5.04 8.43 0.34
C ALA A 179 5.88 9.15 -0.74
N GLY A 180 6.30 10.39 -0.46
CA GLY A 180 7.08 11.20 -1.40
C GLY A 180 6.30 11.89 -2.53
N ASN A 181 5.05 11.51 -2.83
CA ASN A 181 4.28 12.08 -3.96
C ASN A 181 4.19 13.61 -3.97
N SER A 182 4.04 14.24 -2.80
CA SER A 182 3.87 15.70 -2.70
C SER A 182 5.12 16.50 -3.10
N THR A 183 6.29 15.86 -3.19
CA THR A 183 7.55 16.50 -3.63
C THR A 183 7.45 17.05 -5.05
N TYR A 184 6.68 16.40 -5.92
CA TYR A 184 6.49 16.82 -7.31
C TYR A 184 5.03 17.09 -7.69
N SER A 185 4.05 16.84 -6.82
CA SER A 185 2.63 17.05 -7.17
C SER A 185 1.97 18.26 -6.52
N ARG A 186 2.60 18.85 -5.49
CA ARG A 186 2.00 19.94 -4.69
C ARG A 186 1.90 21.26 -5.45
N GLN A 187 2.96 21.64 -6.14
CA GLN A 187 3.04 22.96 -6.78
C GLN A 187 2.24 22.98 -8.08
N LYS A 188 1.52 24.08 -8.33
CA LYS A 188 0.67 24.22 -9.53
C LYS A 188 1.47 24.56 -10.79
N ASN A 189 2.63 25.18 -10.64
CA ASN A 189 3.46 25.65 -11.74
C ASN A 189 4.46 24.60 -12.27
N HIS A 190 4.92 23.68 -11.42
CA HIS A 190 5.96 22.71 -11.78
C HIS A 190 5.66 21.32 -11.21
N GLY A 191 6.02 20.28 -11.96
CA GLY A 191 6.02 18.89 -11.53
C GLY A 191 4.96 18.03 -12.23
N MET A 192 4.25 17.18 -11.50
CA MET A 192 3.29 16.25 -12.08
C MET A 192 2.03 16.20 -11.24
N ASN A 193 0.89 16.42 -11.87
CA ASN A 193 -0.39 16.34 -11.18
C ASN A 193 -0.63 14.92 -10.67
N PHE A 194 -1.15 14.78 -9.45
CA PHE A 194 -1.39 13.47 -8.85
C PHE A 194 -2.34 12.59 -9.68
N ARG A 195 -3.23 13.17 -10.51
CA ARG A 195 -4.09 12.39 -11.41
C ARG A 195 -3.31 11.53 -12.42
N VAL A 196 -2.11 11.97 -12.81
CA VAL A 196 -1.22 11.22 -13.69
C VAL A 196 -0.66 10.00 -12.96
N ILE A 197 -0.22 10.19 -11.72
CA ILE A 197 0.21 9.09 -10.83
C ILE A 197 -0.93 8.10 -10.60
N CYS A 198 -2.17 8.58 -10.38
CA CYS A 198 -3.33 7.69 -10.24
C CYS A 198 -3.54 6.80 -11.47
N LYS A 199 -3.34 7.33 -12.69
CA LYS A 199 -3.41 6.53 -13.92
C LYS A 199 -2.29 5.49 -13.96
N TRP A 200 -1.06 5.87 -13.67
CA TRP A 200 0.08 4.94 -13.68
C TRP A 200 -0.04 3.84 -12.62
N MET A 201 -0.57 4.12 -11.44
CA MET A 201 -0.74 3.12 -10.38
C MET A 201 -1.96 2.22 -10.59
N ARG A 202 -2.91 2.64 -11.45
CA ARG A 202 -4.05 1.80 -11.85
C ARG A 202 -3.71 0.86 -13.02
N MET A 203 -2.77 1.24 -13.88
CA MET A 203 -2.26 0.42 -14.98
C MET A 203 -1.43 -0.73 -14.41
#